data_AF-A0A820KUZ2-F1
#
_entry.id   AF-A0A820KUZ2-F1
#
_cell.length_a   1.000
_cell.length_b   1.000
_cell.length_c   1.000
_cell.angle_alpha   90.00
_cell.angle_beta   90.00
_cell.angle_gamma   90.00
#
_symmetry.space_group_name_H-M   'P 1'
#
loop_
_entity.id
_entity.type
_entity.pdbx_description
1 polymer ?
#
loop_
_entity_poly.entity_id
_entity_poly.type
_entity_poly.pdbx_seq_one_letter_code
_entity_poly.pdbx_strand_id
1 'polypeptide(L)'
;MYQERKREHGDVAQTFYRAGHISTMQLEKMRKQQKGQFISLIGFISTTTDINIAKGYARKQHISKDNERALFQINIKPQEPCTAFAYIDGIAFHPEEKEVLFSMGSTFIVDTIIDPKNGENFYTVQLTASDIDKTLIDDIRIKVEDCSASGRAALLSQYLMELGEYRAARKYLNSLL
;
A
#
# COMPACT_ATOMS: atom_id res chain seq x y z
N MET A 1 -4.38 21.08 -6.02
CA MET A 1 -5.59 20.51 -5.39
C MET A 1 -5.40 20.01 -3.94
N TYR A 2 -4.63 18.97 -3.61
CA TYR A 2 -4.47 18.55 -2.19
C TYR A 2 -3.73 19.59 -1.34
N GLN A 3 -2.62 20.13 -1.86
CA GLN A 3 -1.87 21.21 -1.20
C GLN A 3 -2.66 22.52 -1.07
N GLU A 4 -3.65 22.74 -1.94
CA GLU A 4 -4.57 23.89 -1.89
C GLU A 4 -5.66 23.66 -0.83
N ARG A 5 -6.30 22.47 -0.81
CA ARG A 5 -7.27 22.10 0.24
C ARG A 5 -6.65 22.03 1.64
N LYS A 6 -5.39 21.61 1.76
CA LYS A 6 -4.59 21.63 3.01
C LYS A 6 -4.42 23.06 3.55
N ARG A 7 -4.25 24.05 2.66
CA ARG A 7 -4.12 25.47 3.02
C ARG A 7 -5.44 26.09 3.49
N GLU A 8 -6.58 25.61 2.98
CA GLU A 8 -7.90 26.17 3.30
C GLU A 8 -8.54 25.57 4.57
N HIS A 9 -8.29 24.29 4.88
CA HIS A 9 -9.04 23.57 5.93
C HIS A 9 -8.16 23.04 7.08
N GLY A 10 -6.85 23.30 7.08
CA GLY A 10 -5.91 22.77 8.06
C GLY A 10 -5.52 21.31 7.84
N ASP A 11 -4.83 20.71 8.81
CA ASP A 11 -4.41 19.29 8.79
C ASP A 11 -5.62 18.36 8.99
N VAL A 12 -6.49 18.28 7.98
CA VAL A 12 -7.60 17.35 7.98
C VAL A 12 -7.07 15.97 7.61
N ALA A 13 -7.12 15.03 8.57
CA ALA A 13 -6.92 13.62 8.27
C ALA A 13 -7.93 13.20 7.20
N GLN A 14 -7.43 12.69 6.06
CA GLN A 14 -8.27 12.21 4.96
C GLN A 14 -8.34 10.70 5.02
N THR A 15 -9.52 10.15 4.73
CA THR A 15 -9.72 8.71 4.62
C THR A 15 -10.25 8.39 3.24
N PHE A 16 -9.62 7.42 2.58
CA PHE A 16 -10.01 6.89 1.30
C PHE A 16 -10.36 5.41 1.42
N TYR A 17 -11.22 4.94 0.54
CA TYR A 17 -11.78 3.60 0.61
C TYR A 17 -11.58 2.87 -0.70
N ARG A 18 -11.25 1.57 -0.61
CA ARG A 18 -11.16 0.68 -1.76
C ARG A 18 -11.79 -0.65 -1.43
N ALA A 19 -12.73 -1.08 -2.27
CA ALA A 19 -13.17 -2.47 -2.27
C ALA A 19 -12.11 -3.35 -2.95
N GLY A 20 -11.83 -4.51 -2.38
CA GLY A 20 -10.87 -5.46 -2.93
C GLY A 20 -11.01 -6.81 -2.25
N HIS A 21 -10.22 -7.77 -2.68
CA HIS A 21 -10.15 -9.08 -2.02
C HIS A 21 -8.76 -9.31 -1.48
N ILE A 22 -8.65 -10.18 -0.49
CA ILE A 22 -7.40 -10.60 0.13
C ILE A 22 -7.44 -12.11 0.29
N SER A 23 -6.32 -12.80 0.03
CA SER A 23 -6.30 -14.25 0.24
C SER A 23 -6.44 -14.57 1.72
N THR A 24 -7.13 -15.66 2.04
CA THR A 24 -7.33 -16.10 3.43
C THR A 24 -5.98 -16.28 4.14
N MET A 25 -4.98 -16.82 3.42
CA MET A 25 -3.61 -16.95 3.92
C MET A 25 -2.97 -15.59 4.26
N GLN A 26 -3.12 -14.59 3.38
CA GLN A 26 -2.56 -13.25 3.60
C GLN A 26 -3.27 -12.55 4.77
N LEU A 27 -4.59 -12.68 4.86
CA LEU A 27 -5.38 -12.14 5.96
C LEU A 27 -4.93 -12.71 7.31
N GLU A 28 -4.79 -14.02 7.40
CA GLU A 28 -4.31 -14.70 8.61
C GLU A 28 -2.86 -14.34 8.95
N LYS A 29 -2.01 -14.15 7.94
CA LYS A 29 -0.65 -13.65 8.13
C LYS A 29 -0.66 -12.25 8.73
N MET A 30 -1.44 -11.33 8.17
CA MET A 30 -1.57 -9.95 8.67
C MET A 30 -2.17 -9.89 10.09
N ARG A 31 -3.04 -10.83 10.47
CA ARG A 31 -3.58 -10.93 11.84
C ARG A 31 -2.56 -11.37 12.87
N LYS A 32 -1.72 -12.34 12.50
CA LYS A 32 -0.68 -12.88 13.39
C LYS A 32 0.48 -11.90 13.55
N GLN A 33 0.74 -11.09 12.54
CA GLN A 33 1.75 -10.04 12.59
C GLN A 33 1.19 -8.84 13.34
N GLN A 34 1.98 -8.27 14.26
CA GLN A 34 1.55 -7.13 15.07
C GLN A 34 1.40 -5.86 14.21
N LYS A 35 0.67 -4.88 14.74
CA LYS A 35 0.51 -3.52 14.17
C LYS A 35 1.85 -2.95 13.70
N GLY A 36 1.87 -2.31 12.53
CA GLY A 36 3.08 -1.68 11.97
C GLY A 36 3.71 -2.40 10.79
N GLN A 37 3.11 -3.50 10.30
CA GLN A 37 3.57 -4.15 9.08
C GLN A 37 3.33 -3.27 7.85
N PHE A 38 4.30 -3.24 6.96
CA PHE A 38 4.16 -2.58 5.67
C PHE A 38 3.65 -3.53 4.58
N ILE A 39 2.76 -2.99 3.75
CA ILE A 39 2.30 -3.63 2.53
C ILE A 39 2.48 -2.66 1.37
N SER A 40 2.79 -3.18 0.19
CA SER A 40 2.74 -2.43 -1.05
C SER A 40 1.73 -3.07 -1.98
N LEU A 41 1.10 -2.26 -2.81
CA LEU A 41 0.19 -2.74 -3.84
C LEU A 41 0.79 -2.41 -5.22
N ILE A 42 0.69 -3.38 -6.13
CA ILE A 42 1.22 -3.27 -7.48
C ILE A 42 0.21 -2.48 -8.34
N GLY A 43 0.70 -1.55 -9.15
CA GLY A 43 -0.16 -0.73 -10.02
C GLY A 43 -0.69 0.53 -9.34
N PHE A 44 -1.43 1.33 -10.11
CA PHE A 44 -2.18 2.45 -9.55
C PHE A 44 -3.31 1.91 -8.67
N ILE A 45 -3.57 2.58 -7.56
CA ILE A 45 -4.59 2.15 -6.61
C ILE A 45 -5.74 3.14 -6.67
N SER A 46 -6.81 2.72 -7.34
CA SER A 46 -8.06 3.46 -7.39
C SER A 46 -8.79 3.33 -6.05
N THR A 47 -9.23 4.46 -5.52
CA THR A 47 -9.94 4.59 -4.24
C THR A 47 -11.04 5.63 -4.39
N THR A 48 -11.95 5.71 -3.44
CA THR A 48 -13.02 6.71 -3.39
C THR A 48 -13.01 7.41 -2.03
N THR A 49 -13.45 8.67 -1.99
CA THR A 49 -13.78 9.37 -0.74
C THR A 49 -15.13 8.95 -0.16
N ASP A 50 -15.97 8.24 -0.92
CA ASP A 50 -17.32 7.85 -0.52
C ASP A 50 -17.36 6.40 0.02
N ILE A 51 -17.52 6.28 1.33
CA ILE A 51 -17.59 4.98 2.01
C ILE A 51 -18.77 4.12 1.54
N ASN A 52 -19.89 4.72 1.14
CA ASN A 52 -21.08 3.95 0.75
C ASN A 52 -20.86 3.28 -0.61
N ILE A 53 -20.21 3.98 -1.53
CA ILE A 53 -19.79 3.44 -2.83
C ILE A 53 -18.82 2.27 -2.60
N ALA A 54 -17.78 2.47 -1.79
CA ALA A 54 -16.80 1.44 -1.50
C ALA A 54 -17.42 0.20 -0.82
N LYS A 55 -18.32 0.39 0.16
CA LYS A 55 -19.06 -0.72 0.78
C LYS A 55 -19.96 -1.43 -0.22
N GLY A 56 -20.60 -0.69 -1.13
CA GLY A 56 -21.40 -1.25 -2.21
C GLY A 56 -20.58 -2.20 -3.09
N TYR A 57 -19.38 -1.79 -3.48
CA TYR A 57 -18.44 -2.62 -4.23
C TYR A 57 -17.92 -3.82 -3.42
N ALA A 58 -17.54 -3.62 -2.16
CA ALA A 58 -17.00 -4.69 -1.30
C ALA A 58 -18.02 -5.82 -1.13
N ARG A 59 -19.31 -5.49 -0.91
CA ARG A 59 -20.38 -6.50 -0.75
C ARG A 59 -20.63 -7.34 -1.99
N LYS A 60 -20.54 -6.73 -3.17
CA LYS A 60 -20.87 -7.34 -4.46
C LYS A 60 -19.70 -8.06 -5.11
N GLN A 61 -18.51 -8.01 -4.52
CA GLN A 61 -17.32 -8.57 -5.15
C GLN A 61 -17.44 -10.09 -5.34
N HIS A 62 -17.11 -10.54 -6.54
CA HIS A 62 -16.90 -11.95 -6.86
C HIS A 62 -15.53 -12.38 -6.32
N ILE A 63 -15.51 -13.43 -5.51
CA ILE A 63 -14.30 -13.96 -4.87
C ILE A 63 -14.18 -15.45 -5.17
N SER A 64 -12.94 -15.94 -5.29
CA SER A 64 -12.67 -17.38 -5.30
C SER A 64 -12.70 -17.95 -3.88
N LYS A 65 -12.68 -19.28 -3.75
CA LYS A 65 -12.77 -19.99 -2.46
C LYS A 65 -11.68 -19.62 -1.45
N ASP A 66 -10.51 -19.23 -1.94
CA ASP A 66 -9.32 -18.92 -1.11
C ASP A 66 -9.13 -17.42 -0.85
N ASN A 67 -10.16 -16.62 -1.17
CA ASN A 67 -10.15 -15.17 -1.03
C ASN A 67 -11.33 -14.70 -0.17
N GLU A 68 -11.06 -13.68 0.62
CA GLU A 68 -12.03 -12.97 1.43
C GLU A 68 -12.32 -11.60 0.83
N ARG A 69 -13.56 -11.13 0.97
CA ARG A 69 -13.91 -9.75 0.62
C ARG A 69 -13.28 -8.81 1.63
N ALA A 70 -12.75 -7.69 1.15
CA ALA A 70 -12.12 -6.68 1.96
C ALA A 70 -12.56 -5.26 1.56
N LEU A 71 -12.71 -4.41 2.57
CA LEU A 71 -12.76 -2.98 2.44
C LEU A 71 -11.46 -2.41 3.02
N PHE A 72 -10.62 -1.86 2.17
CA PHE A 72 -9.42 -1.15 2.59
C PHE A 72 -9.80 0.28 2.95
N GLN A 73 -9.56 0.66 4.21
CA GLN A 73 -9.74 2.00 4.71
C GLN A 73 -8.35 2.63 4.89
N ILE A 74 -8.00 3.56 4.01
CA ILE A 74 -6.66 4.16 3.93
C ILE A 74 -6.71 5.55 4.54
N ASN A 75 -6.00 5.76 5.64
CA ASN A 75 -5.90 7.04 6.33
C ASN A 75 -4.63 7.78 5.90
N ILE A 76 -4.77 9.08 5.65
CA ILE A 76 -3.67 10.03 5.45
C ILE A 76 -3.44 10.77 6.76
N LYS A 77 -2.23 10.67 7.28
CA LYS A 77 -1.82 11.47 8.43
C LYS A 77 -1.18 12.78 7.92
N PRO A 78 -1.76 13.95 8.19
CA PRO A 78 -1.32 15.20 7.54
C PRO A 78 0.10 15.66 7.89
N GLN A 79 0.63 15.20 9.03
CA GLN A 79 1.96 15.52 9.55
C GLN A 79 3.05 14.53 9.12
N GLU A 80 2.68 13.41 8.50
CA GLU A 80 3.62 12.37 8.08
C GLU A 80 3.74 12.38 6.54
N PRO A 81 4.95 12.22 5.98
CA PRO A 81 5.10 11.94 4.56
C PRO A 81 4.28 10.71 4.15
N CYS A 82 3.48 10.85 3.09
CA CYS A 82 2.70 9.76 2.53
C CYS A 82 2.97 9.61 1.04
N THR A 83 2.66 8.44 0.52
CA THR A 83 2.67 8.19 -0.92
C THR A 83 1.81 9.20 -1.70
N ALA A 84 2.12 9.40 -2.98
CA ALA A 84 1.44 10.37 -3.82
C ALA A 84 0.03 9.89 -4.24
N PHE A 85 -0.93 10.81 -4.25
CA PHE A 85 -2.28 10.56 -4.74
C PHE A 85 -2.88 11.82 -5.39
N ALA A 86 -3.86 11.61 -6.26
CA ALA A 86 -4.57 12.69 -6.95
C ALA A 86 -6.08 12.42 -6.98
N TYR A 87 -6.86 13.47 -6.76
CA TYR A 87 -8.28 13.50 -7.12
C TYR A 87 -8.35 13.56 -8.66
N ILE A 88 -9.09 12.65 -9.28
CA ILE A 88 -9.24 12.60 -10.74
C ILE A 88 -10.68 12.90 -11.19
N ASP A 89 -11.42 13.58 -10.32
CA ASP A 89 -12.70 14.20 -10.61
C ASP A 89 -12.60 15.01 -11.93
N GLY A 90 -13.50 14.76 -12.88
CA GLY A 90 -13.54 15.46 -14.17
C GLY A 90 -12.82 14.78 -15.34
N ILE A 91 -12.00 13.75 -15.08
CA ILE A 91 -11.47 12.84 -16.12
C ILE A 91 -11.81 11.37 -15.86
N ALA A 92 -12.34 11.06 -14.68
CA ALA A 92 -12.83 9.72 -14.35
C ALA A 92 -13.99 9.30 -15.26
N PHE A 93 -14.02 8.02 -15.62
CA PHE A 93 -15.10 7.44 -16.41
C PHE A 93 -16.44 7.41 -15.63
N HIS A 94 -16.37 7.35 -14.30
CA HIS A 94 -17.50 7.41 -13.36
C HIS A 94 -17.32 8.59 -12.37
N PRO A 95 -17.71 9.83 -12.75
CA PRO A 95 -17.52 11.02 -11.91
C PRO A 95 -18.19 10.94 -10.53
N GLU A 96 -19.27 10.18 -10.41
CA GLU A 96 -20.00 9.94 -9.16
C GLU A 96 -19.19 9.19 -8.10
N GLU A 97 -18.12 8.49 -8.50
CA GLU A 97 -17.29 7.71 -7.60
C GLU A 97 -16.33 8.55 -6.76
N LYS A 98 -16.18 9.85 -7.06
CA LYS A 98 -15.24 10.75 -6.35
C LYS A 98 -13.86 10.11 -6.22
N GLU A 99 -13.35 9.67 -7.37
CA GLU A 99 -12.18 8.80 -7.45
C GLU A 99 -10.89 9.54 -7.07
N VAL A 100 -10.11 8.87 -6.23
CA VAL A 100 -8.75 9.26 -5.84
C VAL A 100 -7.80 8.15 -6.24
N LEU A 101 -6.80 8.50 -7.05
CA LEU A 101 -5.83 7.56 -7.59
C LEU A 101 -4.49 7.74 -6.88
N PHE A 102 -4.01 6.65 -6.28
CA PHE A 102 -2.69 6.55 -5.69
C PHE A 102 -1.65 6.07 -6.70
N SER A 103 -0.42 6.58 -6.60
CA SER A 103 0.68 6.23 -7.50
C SER A 103 1.08 4.76 -7.40
N MET A 104 1.65 4.23 -8.48
CA MET A 104 2.28 2.91 -8.46
C MET A 104 3.37 2.83 -7.38
N GLY A 105 3.46 1.68 -6.70
CA GLY A 105 4.44 1.47 -5.64
C GLY A 105 4.01 1.98 -4.27
N SER A 106 2.82 2.57 -4.15
CA SER A 106 2.30 3.06 -2.87
C SER A 106 2.42 2.05 -1.73
N THR A 107 3.00 2.50 -0.62
CA THR A 107 3.17 1.72 0.60
C THR A 107 2.17 2.12 1.69
N PHE A 108 1.74 1.14 2.46
CA PHE A 108 0.77 1.31 3.54
C PHE A 108 1.19 0.53 4.77
N ILE A 109 0.92 1.10 5.94
CA ILE A 109 1.07 0.43 7.23
C ILE A 109 -0.28 -0.23 7.57
N VAL A 110 -0.27 -1.52 7.91
CA VAL A 110 -1.44 -2.21 8.45
C VAL A 110 -1.62 -1.81 9.92
N ASP A 111 -2.73 -1.13 10.20
CA ASP A 111 -3.10 -0.70 11.54
C ASP A 111 -3.86 -1.79 12.29
N THR A 112 -4.92 -2.30 11.68
CA THR A 112 -5.76 -3.35 12.25
C THR A 112 -6.65 -3.99 11.18
N ILE A 113 -7.15 -5.18 11.51
CA ILE A 113 -8.13 -5.92 10.70
C ILE A 113 -9.37 -6.12 11.54
N ILE A 114 -10.51 -5.67 11.04
CA ILE A 114 -11.80 -5.75 11.70
C ILE A 114 -12.63 -6.84 11.01
N ASP A 115 -13.13 -7.78 11.80
CA ASP A 115 -14.08 -8.80 11.36
C ASP A 115 -15.36 -8.18 10.76
N PRO A 116 -16.03 -8.88 9.83
CA PRO A 116 -17.34 -8.48 9.36
C PRO A 116 -18.32 -8.35 10.52
N LYS A 117 -19.01 -7.21 10.61
CA LYS A 117 -20.00 -6.89 11.66
C LYS A 117 -21.26 -6.32 11.04
N ASN A 118 -22.37 -6.32 11.80
CA ASN A 118 -23.63 -5.66 11.41
C ASN A 118 -24.17 -6.07 10.03
N GLY A 119 -24.07 -7.35 9.67
CA GLY A 119 -24.54 -7.88 8.39
C GLY A 119 -23.61 -7.61 7.20
N GLU A 120 -22.42 -7.05 7.43
CA GLU A 120 -21.38 -6.97 6.41
C GLU A 120 -20.76 -8.35 6.16
N ASN A 121 -20.36 -8.61 4.92
CA ASN A 121 -19.77 -9.87 4.45
C ASN A 121 -18.31 -9.71 4.00
N PHE A 122 -17.63 -8.67 4.50
CA PHE A 122 -16.27 -8.30 4.15
C PHE A 122 -15.50 -7.88 5.40
N TYR A 123 -14.19 -8.10 5.40
CA TYR A 123 -13.28 -7.61 6.43
C TYR A 123 -12.97 -6.13 6.18
N THR A 124 -12.79 -5.33 7.23
CA THR A 124 -12.22 -3.98 7.08
C THR A 124 -10.75 -4.01 7.43
N VAL A 125 -9.89 -3.68 6.46
CA VAL A 125 -8.45 -3.56 6.65
C VAL A 125 -8.11 -2.09 6.78
N GLN A 126 -7.75 -1.66 7.99
CA GLN A 126 -7.34 -0.29 8.24
C GLN A 126 -5.86 -0.12 7.94
N LEU A 127 -5.59 0.87 7.12
CA LEU A 127 -4.27 1.19 6.60
C LEU A 127 -3.95 2.66 6.88
N THR A 128 -2.67 2.95 7.08
CA THR A 128 -2.14 4.31 7.03
C THR A 128 -1.22 4.42 5.81
N ALA A 129 -1.47 5.41 4.94
CA ALA A 129 -0.58 5.68 3.81
C ALA A 129 0.79 6.16 4.31
N SER A 130 1.85 5.57 3.78
CA SER A 130 3.23 5.87 4.18
C SER A 130 4.10 6.11 2.96
N ASP A 131 5.16 6.88 3.15
CA ASP A 131 6.21 7.16 2.16
C ASP A 131 7.54 6.54 2.60
N ILE A 132 7.50 5.25 2.99
CA ILE A 132 8.71 4.48 3.36
C ILE A 132 9.72 4.53 2.22
N ASP A 133 9.19 4.52 1.00
CA ASP A 133 9.96 4.60 -0.23
C ASP A 133 10.96 5.74 -0.14
N LYS A 134 10.61 6.96 0.29
CA LYS A 134 11.62 8.03 0.37
C LYS A 134 12.76 7.71 1.32
N THR A 135 12.50 7.38 2.58
CA THR A 135 13.59 7.22 3.56
C THR A 135 14.44 5.97 3.29
N LEU A 136 13.81 4.84 2.96
CA LEU A 136 14.54 3.61 2.67
C LEU A 136 15.23 3.67 1.30
N ILE A 137 14.60 4.24 0.27
CA ILE A 137 15.25 4.44 -1.03
C ILE A 137 16.35 5.47 -0.90
N ASP A 138 16.22 6.53 -0.12
CA ASP A 138 17.30 7.49 0.12
C ASP A 138 18.49 6.80 0.80
N ASP A 139 18.26 5.98 1.84
CA ASP A 139 19.31 5.22 2.52
C ASP A 139 19.97 4.17 1.60
N ILE A 140 19.17 3.43 0.82
CA ILE A 140 19.68 2.47 -0.17
C ILE A 140 20.42 3.21 -1.28
N ARG A 141 19.89 4.33 -1.77
CA ARG A 141 20.49 5.14 -2.84
C ARG A 141 21.85 5.66 -2.40
N ILE A 142 21.97 6.22 -1.20
CA ILE A 142 23.25 6.68 -0.62
C ILE A 142 24.24 5.51 -0.58
N LYS A 143 23.83 4.36 -0.03
CA LYS A 143 24.68 3.16 0.02
C LYS A 143 25.10 2.64 -1.36
N VAL A 144 24.24 2.79 -2.37
CA VAL A 144 24.45 2.31 -3.74
C VAL A 144 25.31 3.28 -4.57
N GLU A 145 25.14 4.59 -4.38
CA GLU A 145 25.90 5.65 -5.06
C GLU A 145 27.37 5.62 -4.64
N ASP A 146 27.65 5.34 -3.37
CA ASP A 146 29.02 5.21 -2.84
C ASP A 146 29.70 3.86 -3.16
N CYS A 147 28.96 2.90 -3.75
CA CYS A 147 29.49 1.57 -4.05
C CYS A 147 30.02 1.46 -5.48
N SER A 148 31.14 0.73 -5.65
CA SER A 148 31.55 0.22 -6.97
C SER A 148 30.50 -0.74 -7.55
N ALA A 149 30.61 -1.08 -8.84
CA ALA A 149 29.71 -2.06 -9.46
C ALA A 149 29.71 -3.41 -8.70
N SER A 150 30.86 -3.85 -8.22
CA SER A 150 31.01 -5.04 -7.38
C SER A 150 30.44 -4.83 -5.97
N GLY A 151 30.61 -3.65 -5.36
CA GLY A 151 29.97 -3.29 -4.10
C GLY A 151 28.44 -3.34 -4.17
N ARG A 152 27.85 -2.85 -5.26
CA ARG A 152 26.40 -2.89 -5.50
C ARG A 152 25.87 -4.31 -5.62
N ALA A 153 26.57 -5.18 -6.34
CA ALA A 153 26.19 -6.59 -6.47
C ALA A 153 26.33 -7.35 -5.13
N ALA A 154 27.33 -7.03 -4.31
CA ALA A 154 27.46 -7.58 -2.96
C ALA A 154 26.31 -7.13 -2.03
N LEU A 155 25.99 -5.83 -2.04
CA LEU A 155 24.89 -5.25 -1.25
C LEU A 155 23.54 -5.88 -1.63
N LEU A 156 23.24 -5.99 -2.92
CA LEU A 156 22.02 -6.62 -3.42
C LEU A 156 21.95 -8.11 -3.02
N SER A 157 23.07 -8.82 -3.10
CA SER A 157 23.13 -10.23 -2.71
C SER A 157 22.82 -10.41 -1.22
N GLN A 158 23.35 -9.54 -0.36
CA GLN A 158 23.05 -9.57 1.07
C GLN A 158 21.57 -9.34 1.34
N TYR A 159 20.96 -8.33 0.72
CA TYR A 159 19.52 -8.07 0.83
C TYR A 159 18.68 -9.27 0.37
N LEU A 160 19.03 -9.88 -0.75
CA LEU A 160 18.32 -11.07 -1.25
C LEU A 160 18.45 -12.25 -0.27
N MET A 161 19.60 -12.42 0.40
CA MET A 161 19.75 -13.43 1.45
C MET A 161 18.86 -13.15 2.67
N GLU A 162 18.79 -11.89 3.13
CA GLU A 162 17.92 -11.48 4.25
C GLU A 162 16.43 -11.70 3.93
N LEU A 163 16.05 -11.55 2.66
CA LEU A 163 14.70 -11.83 2.16
C LEU A 163 14.42 -13.32 1.92
N GLY A 164 15.41 -14.20 2.08
CA GLY A 164 15.30 -15.64 1.83
C GLY A 164 15.42 -16.04 0.35
N GLU A 165 15.76 -15.10 -0.54
CA GLU A 165 15.90 -15.28 -1.99
C GLU A 165 17.31 -15.80 -2.37
N TYR A 166 17.74 -16.89 -1.75
CA TYR A 166 19.11 -17.41 -1.83
C TYR A 166 19.58 -17.73 -3.26
N ARG A 167 18.67 -18.21 -4.13
CA ARG A 167 19.00 -18.52 -5.53
C ARG A 167 19.34 -17.26 -6.32
N ALA A 168 18.56 -16.20 -6.13
CA ALA A 168 18.81 -14.91 -6.77
C ALA A 168 20.09 -14.29 -6.23
N ALA A 169 20.31 -14.31 -4.90
CA ALA A 169 21.53 -13.83 -4.27
C ALA A 169 22.79 -14.48 -4.85
N ARG A 170 22.78 -15.82 -5.00
CA ARG A 170 23.92 -16.58 -5.54
C ARG A 170 24.30 -16.16 -6.96
N LYS A 171 23.33 -15.80 -7.81
CA LYS A 171 23.59 -15.34 -9.17
C LYS A 171 24.42 -14.05 -9.17
N TYR A 172 24.12 -13.12 -8.28
CA TYR A 172 24.85 -11.86 -8.15
C TYR A 172 26.22 -12.05 -7.50
N LEU A 173 26.34 -12.89 -6.46
CA LEU A 173 27.64 -13.24 -5.87
C LEU A 173 28.59 -13.90 -6.87
N ASN A 174 28.09 -14.81 -7.72
CA ASN A 174 28.92 -15.46 -8.73
C ASN A 174 29.43 -14.49 -9.81
N SER A 175 28.79 -13.35 -10.01
CA SER A 175 29.25 -12.32 -10.95
C SER A 175 30.40 -11.47 -10.42
N LEU A 176 30.77 -11.67 -9.15
CA LEU A 176 31.89 -11.01 -8.47
C LEU A 176 33.20 -11.81 -8.50
N LEU A 177 33.15 -13.05 -9.01
CA LEU A 177 34.29 -13.97 -9.18
C LEU A 177 34.79 -13.92 -10.62
#